data_AF-A0A969CGK3-F1
#
_entry.id   AF-A0A969CGK3-F1
#
_cell.length_a   1.000
_cell.length_b   1.000
_cell.length_c   1.000
_cell.angle_alpha   90.00
_cell.angle_beta   90.00
_cell.angle_gamma   90.00
#
_symmetry.space_group_name_H-M   'P 1'
#
loop_
_entity.id
_entity.type
_entity.pdbx_description
1 polymer ?
#
loop_
_entity_poly.entity_id
_entity_poly.type
_entity_poly.pdbx_seq_one_letter_code
_entity_poly.pdbx_strand_id
1 'polypeptide(L)'
;MTRPFKMIAGLLATTSAAGLVVATFPQPSLAGQKYSYDPVLVQRYNSGCVKKLTSKGKAPAQAKQMCSCSMSNMQSQLTEGQAISLLIQSQFSLSKDPNTGLPTSLSPYFVGCKA
;
A
#
# COMPACT_ATOMS: atom_id res chain seq x y z
N MET A 1 47.18 27.11 28.41
CA MET A 1 46.62 28.48 28.31
C MET A 1 45.60 28.51 27.18
N THR A 2 44.53 29.25 27.39
CA THR A 2 43.21 29.20 26.74
C THR A 2 42.99 30.31 25.70
N ARG A 3 42.34 29.95 24.57
CA ARG A 3 41.33 30.72 23.79
C ARG A 3 41.82 31.92 22.93
N PRO A 4 40.98 32.49 22.04
CA PRO A 4 40.02 31.89 21.09
C PRO A 4 40.08 32.55 19.68
N PHE A 5 39.67 31.87 18.61
CA PHE A 5 39.31 32.54 17.34
C PHE A 5 37.88 32.19 16.91
N LYS A 6 37.05 33.22 17.03
CA LYS A 6 35.86 33.63 16.26
C LYS A 6 35.12 32.60 15.39
N MET A 7 33.82 32.55 15.68
CA MET A 7 32.73 31.98 14.89
C MET A 7 32.80 32.36 13.40
N ILE A 8 32.51 31.38 12.53
CA ILE A 8 31.77 31.63 11.30
C ILE A 8 30.62 30.63 11.27
N ALA A 9 29.42 31.21 11.40
CA ALA A 9 28.17 30.56 11.09
C ALA A 9 28.19 30.12 9.62
N GLY A 10 28.26 28.80 9.41
CA GLY A 10 27.95 28.15 8.15
C GLY A 10 26.68 27.34 8.32
N LEU A 11 25.54 28.02 8.48
CA LEU A 11 24.30 27.45 7.93
C LEU A 11 24.57 27.22 6.45
N LEU A 12 24.33 26.01 5.95
CA LEU A 12 23.54 25.80 4.73
C LEU A 12 23.45 24.30 4.39
N ALA A 13 22.19 23.91 4.22
CA ALA A 13 21.70 22.79 3.43
C ALA A 13 21.89 21.38 4.01
N THR A 14 21.01 21.07 4.96
CA THR A 14 20.31 19.78 4.99
C THR A 14 19.66 19.51 3.63
N THR A 15 20.39 18.98 2.65
CA THR A 15 19.76 18.23 1.57
C THR A 15 19.50 16.83 2.10
N SER A 16 18.48 16.71 2.94
CA SER A 16 17.71 15.48 2.96
C SER A 16 17.17 15.33 1.56
N ALA A 17 17.90 14.61 0.71
CA ALA A 17 17.31 13.87 -0.38
C ALA A 17 16.44 12.78 0.26
N ALA A 18 15.35 13.21 0.92
CA ALA A 18 14.12 12.48 0.90
C ALA A 18 13.65 12.53 -0.55
N GLY A 19 14.38 11.79 -1.41
CA GLY A 19 13.80 11.31 -2.63
C GLY A 19 12.49 10.70 -2.18
N LEU A 20 11.39 11.31 -2.60
CA LEU A 20 10.11 10.64 -2.60
C LEU A 20 10.36 9.35 -3.38
N VAL A 21 10.70 8.29 -2.66
CA VAL A 21 10.26 6.95 -3.00
C VAL A 21 8.74 7.02 -2.89
N VAL A 22 8.13 7.67 -3.91
CA VAL A 22 6.87 7.20 -4.44
C VAL A 22 7.17 5.74 -4.69
N ALA A 23 6.77 4.88 -3.76
CA ALA A 23 6.78 3.46 -3.98
C ALA A 23 5.92 3.28 -5.23
N THR A 24 6.55 3.26 -6.39
CA THR A 24 5.94 2.90 -7.65
C THR A 24 5.57 1.45 -7.44
N PHE A 25 4.32 1.25 -7.04
CA PHE A 25 3.70 -0.04 -7.13
C PHE A 25 3.74 -0.36 -8.62
N PRO A 26 4.41 -1.45 -9.07
CA PRO A 26 4.24 -1.89 -10.42
C PRO A 26 2.74 -2.00 -10.60
N GLN A 27 2.17 -1.18 -11.49
CA GLN A 27 0.79 -1.38 -11.89
C GLN A 27 0.81 -2.74 -12.59
N PRO A 28 0.23 -3.80 -12.00
CA PRO A 28 0.12 -5.05 -12.71
C PRO A 28 -0.57 -4.75 -14.03
N SER A 29 0.01 -5.25 -15.12
CA SER A 29 -0.42 -5.02 -16.48
C SER A 29 -1.93 -5.10 -16.58
N LEU A 30 -2.56 -4.07 -17.15
CA LEU A 30 -4.02 -3.87 -17.33
C LEU A 30 -4.77 -5.02 -18.06
N ALA A 31 -4.10 -6.13 -18.37
CA ALA A 31 -4.68 -7.28 -19.03
C ALA A 31 -5.64 -8.02 -18.07
N GLY A 32 -6.94 -7.77 -18.24
CA GLY A 32 -8.02 -8.44 -17.50
C GLY A 32 -8.79 -7.56 -16.50
N GLN A 33 -8.44 -6.28 -16.36
CA GLN A 33 -9.21 -5.35 -15.54
C GLN A 33 -10.45 -4.87 -16.31
N LYS A 34 -11.63 -5.10 -15.73
CA LYS A 34 -12.92 -4.71 -16.33
C LYS A 34 -13.28 -3.26 -15.99
N TYR A 35 -12.79 -2.77 -14.85
CA TYR A 35 -13.07 -1.45 -14.33
C TYR A 35 -11.76 -0.74 -13.96
N SER A 36 -11.61 0.50 -14.40
CA SER A 36 -10.49 1.36 -14.00
C SER A 36 -10.87 2.10 -12.73
N TYR A 37 -9.94 2.17 -11.78
CA TYR A 37 -10.15 2.86 -10.52
C TYR A 37 -9.26 4.08 -10.43
N ASP A 38 -9.68 5.06 -9.64
CA ASP A 38 -8.87 6.20 -9.27
C ASP A 38 -7.49 5.76 -8.70
N PRO A 39 -6.38 6.33 -9.19
CA PRO A 39 -5.04 5.94 -8.77
C PRO A 39 -4.77 6.20 -7.29
N VAL A 40 -5.42 7.19 -6.67
CA VAL A 40 -5.33 7.46 -5.24
C VAL A 40 -6.00 6.34 -4.45
N LEU A 41 -7.14 5.82 -4.90
CA LEU A 41 -7.79 4.66 -4.28
C LEU A 41 -6.87 3.43 -4.31
N VAL A 42 -6.32 3.13 -5.49
CA VAL A 42 -5.39 2.01 -5.70
C VAL A 42 -4.17 2.13 -4.78
N GLN A 43 -3.57 3.32 -4.70
CA GLN A 43 -2.40 3.58 -3.86
C GLN A 43 -2.72 3.45 -2.36
N ARG A 44 -3.84 4.04 -1.91
CA ARG A 44 -4.26 3.95 -0.50
C ARG A 44 -4.53 2.52 -0.08
N TYR A 45 -5.28 1.78 -0.91
CA TYR A 45 -5.53 0.37 -0.66
C TYR A 45 -4.23 -0.44 -0.59
N ASN A 46 -3.37 -0.34 -1.61
CA ASN A 46 -2.13 -1.12 -1.66
C ASN A 46 -1.21 -0.79 -0.49
N SER A 47 -1.07 0.48 -0.12
CA SER A 47 -0.25 0.87 1.03
C SER A 47 -0.80 0.35 2.36
N GLY A 48 -2.10 0.43 2.59
CA GLY A 48 -2.75 -0.10 3.80
C GLY A 48 -2.67 -1.62 3.88
N CYS A 49 -2.95 -2.30 2.77
CA CYS A 49 -2.84 -3.74 2.64
C CYS A 49 -1.40 -4.22 2.89
N VAL A 50 -0.39 -3.58 2.29
CA VAL A 50 1.02 -3.96 2.47
C VAL A 50 1.45 -3.80 3.91
N LYS A 51 1.10 -2.68 4.56
CA LYS A 51 1.39 -2.46 5.98
C LYS A 51 0.78 -3.58 6.84
N LYS A 52 -0.46 -3.99 6.54
CA LYS A 52 -1.15 -5.04 7.29
C LYS A 52 -0.49 -6.42 7.10
N LEU A 53 -0.23 -6.82 5.86
CA LEU A 53 0.41 -8.11 5.56
C LEU A 53 1.84 -8.17 6.13
N THR A 54 2.60 -7.08 6.03
CA THR A 54 3.95 -6.99 6.61
C THR A 54 3.90 -7.09 8.14
N SER A 55 2.92 -6.47 8.80
CA SER A 55 2.71 -6.62 10.25
C SER A 55 2.36 -8.06 10.68
N LYS A 56 1.93 -8.90 9.73
CA LYS A 56 1.67 -10.34 9.92
C LYS A 56 2.85 -11.22 9.54
N GLY A 57 4.02 -10.64 9.30
CA GLY A 57 5.25 -11.37 9.00
C GLY A 57 5.44 -11.74 7.52
N LYS A 58 4.61 -11.20 6.61
CA LYS A 58 4.87 -11.34 5.16
C LYS A 58 6.03 -10.43 4.74
N ALA A 59 6.87 -10.92 3.83
CA ALA A 59 7.94 -10.09 3.28
C ALA A 59 7.34 -8.88 2.51
N PRO A 60 7.96 -7.69 2.53
CA PRO A 60 7.41 -6.50 1.87
C PRO A 60 7.12 -6.70 0.38
N ALA A 61 7.99 -7.42 -0.34
CA ALA A 61 7.79 -7.74 -1.76
C ALA A 61 6.57 -8.66 -1.97
N GLN A 62 6.45 -9.71 -1.14
CA GLN A 62 5.30 -10.62 -1.14
C GLN A 62 3.99 -9.88 -0.84
N ALA A 63 3.99 -9.04 0.19
CA ALA A 63 2.83 -8.22 0.54
C ALA A 63 2.42 -7.32 -0.63
N LYS A 64 3.38 -6.67 -1.29
CA LYS A 64 3.15 -5.77 -2.43
C LYS A 64 2.47 -6.52 -3.59
N GLN A 65 2.94 -7.72 -3.91
CA GLN A 65 2.38 -8.55 -4.97
C GLN A 65 0.97 -9.02 -4.63
N MET A 66 0.74 -9.52 -3.41
CA MET A 66 -0.58 -9.95 -2.96
C MET A 66 -1.61 -8.82 -3.00
N CYS A 67 -1.25 -7.61 -2.51
CA CYS A 67 -2.15 -6.46 -2.53
C CYS A 67 -2.44 -5.98 -3.95
N SER A 68 -1.42 -5.92 -4.81
CA SER A 68 -1.60 -5.51 -6.21
C SER A 68 -2.49 -6.50 -6.96
N CYS A 69 -2.31 -7.80 -6.75
CA CYS A 69 -3.19 -8.83 -7.29
C CYS A 69 -4.62 -8.73 -6.77
N SER A 70 -4.79 -8.47 -5.47
CA SER A 70 -6.12 -8.29 -4.88
C SER A 70 -6.87 -7.09 -5.46
N MET A 71 -6.17 -5.97 -5.65
CA MET A 71 -6.71 -4.80 -6.33
C MET A 71 -7.12 -5.13 -7.77
N SER A 72 -6.28 -5.83 -8.54
CA SER A 72 -6.64 -6.29 -9.88
C SER A 72 -7.88 -7.17 -9.89
N ASN A 73 -7.99 -8.13 -8.96
CA ASN A 73 -9.17 -8.98 -8.84
C ASN A 73 -10.43 -8.18 -8.52
N MET A 74 -10.35 -7.16 -7.66
CA MET A 74 -11.45 -6.23 -7.44
C MET A 74 -11.80 -5.48 -8.72
N GLN A 75 -10.82 -4.92 -9.43
CA GLN A 75 -11.00 -4.21 -10.69
C GLN A 75 -11.58 -5.09 -11.82
N SER A 76 -11.44 -6.41 -11.75
CA SER A 76 -12.09 -7.33 -12.69
C SER A 76 -13.55 -7.63 -12.36
N GLN A 77 -13.98 -7.46 -11.11
CA GLN A 77 -15.28 -7.94 -10.61
C GLN A 77 -16.23 -6.81 -10.18
N LEU A 78 -15.69 -5.71 -9.66
CA LEU A 78 -16.45 -4.64 -9.02
C LEU A 78 -16.23 -3.31 -9.75
N THR A 79 -17.27 -2.49 -9.82
CA THR A 79 -17.06 -1.07 -10.14
C THR A 79 -16.33 -0.36 -9.00
N GLU A 80 -15.75 0.80 -9.27
CA GLU A 80 -15.05 1.58 -8.24
C GLU A 80 -15.96 1.87 -7.03
N GLY A 81 -17.21 2.27 -7.26
CA GLY A 81 -18.18 2.54 -6.17
C GLY A 81 -18.52 1.30 -5.34
N GLN A 82 -18.59 0.12 -5.96
CA GLN A 82 -18.77 -1.15 -5.24
C GLN A 82 -17.53 -1.50 -4.42
N ALA A 83 -16.34 -1.30 -4.97
CA ALA A 83 -15.09 -1.53 -4.25
C ALA A 83 -14.94 -0.56 -3.07
N ILE A 84 -15.24 0.73 -3.24
CA ILE A 84 -15.24 1.70 -2.15
C ILE A 84 -16.22 1.28 -1.05
N SER A 85 -17.45 0.90 -1.43
CA SER A 85 -18.46 0.45 -0.46
C SER A 85 -17.98 -0.77 0.32
N LEU A 86 -17.40 -1.75 -0.38
CA LEU A 86 -16.79 -2.94 0.23
C LEU A 86 -15.65 -2.55 1.19
N LEU A 87 -14.74 -1.68 0.77
CA LEU A 87 -13.60 -1.24 1.57
C LEU A 87 -14.03 -0.48 2.82
N ILE A 88 -15.05 0.38 2.72
CA ILE A 88 -15.66 1.07 3.87
C ILE A 88 -16.29 0.06 4.82
N GLN A 89 -17.17 -0.83 4.33
CA GLN A 89 -17.79 -1.87 5.16
C GLN A 89 -16.75 -2.76 5.85
N SER A 90 -15.68 -3.09 5.13
CA SER A 90 -14.58 -3.91 5.63
C SER A 90 -13.86 -3.26 6.82
N GLN A 91 -13.76 -1.93 6.88
CA GLN A 91 -13.16 -1.23 8.03
C GLN A 91 -13.94 -1.45 9.34
N PHE A 92 -15.25 -1.66 9.24
CA PHE A 92 -16.12 -1.93 10.40
C PHE A 92 -16.25 -3.42 10.70
N SER A 93 -15.68 -4.29 9.88
CA SER A 93 -15.74 -5.73 10.10
C SER A 93 -14.86 -6.15 11.28
N LEU A 94 -15.47 -6.80 12.27
CA LEU A 94 -14.77 -7.40 13.40
C LEU A 94 -14.08 -8.72 13.01
N SER A 95 -14.60 -9.38 11.98
CA SER A 95 -14.07 -10.64 11.46
C SER A 95 -12.86 -10.39 10.58
N LYS A 96 -11.73 -10.98 10.98
CA LYS A 96 -10.46 -10.87 10.27
C LYS A 96 -10.02 -12.25 9.80
N ASP A 97 -9.47 -12.29 8.60
CA ASP A 97 -8.80 -13.44 8.07
C ASP A 97 -7.52 -13.73 8.88
N PRO A 98 -7.32 -14.97 9.37
CA PRO A 98 -6.19 -15.30 10.23
C PRO A 98 -4.84 -15.24 9.49
N ASN A 99 -4.83 -15.44 8.17
CA ASN A 99 -3.62 -15.49 7.35
C ASN A 99 -3.14 -14.09 6.93
N THR A 100 -4.07 -13.16 6.70
CA THR A 100 -3.77 -11.82 6.20
C THR A 100 -3.98 -10.72 7.24
N GLY A 101 -4.78 -10.97 8.28
CA GLY A 101 -5.18 -9.96 9.26
C GLY A 101 -6.10 -8.87 8.69
N LEU A 102 -6.56 -9.05 7.46
CA LEU A 102 -7.50 -8.18 6.76
C LEU A 102 -8.94 -8.61 7.08
N PRO A 103 -9.93 -7.71 6.92
CA PRO A 103 -11.34 -8.07 6.98
C PRO A 103 -11.68 -9.26 6.09
N THR A 104 -12.44 -10.24 6.60
CA THR A 104 -12.78 -11.47 5.86
C THR A 104 -13.54 -11.19 4.55
N SER A 105 -14.26 -10.08 4.48
CA SER A 105 -14.92 -9.57 3.26
C SER A 105 -13.95 -9.29 2.11
N LEU A 106 -12.67 -9.06 2.40
CA LEU A 106 -11.63 -8.84 1.39
C LEU A 106 -10.93 -10.14 0.96
N SER A 107 -10.99 -11.21 1.75
CA SER A 107 -10.33 -12.49 1.47
C SER A 107 -10.62 -13.06 0.07
N PRO A 108 -11.85 -13.00 -0.48
CA PRO A 108 -12.14 -13.52 -1.82
C PRO A 108 -11.30 -12.88 -2.92
N TYR A 109 -10.90 -11.61 -2.74
CA TYR A 109 -10.11 -10.90 -3.74
C TYR A 109 -8.63 -11.25 -3.66
N PHE A 110 -8.17 -11.90 -2.58
CA PHE A 110 -6.82 -12.46 -2.49
C PHE A 110 -6.70 -13.88 -3.06
N VAL A 111 -7.81 -14.47 -3.53
CA VAL A 111 -7.81 -15.83 -4.10
C VAL A 111 -6.98 -15.88 -5.38
N GLY A 112 -6.11 -16.88 -5.50
CA GLY A 112 -5.22 -17.05 -6.64
C GLY A 112 -3.98 -16.13 -6.64
N CYS A 113 -3.90 -15.19 -5.70
CA CYS A 113 -2.74 -14.32 -5.55
C CYS A 113 -1.59 -15.09 -4.89
N LYS A 114 -0.73 -15.69 -5.72
CA LYS A 114 0.52 -16.30 -5.26
C LYS A 114 1.64 -15.24 -5.23
N ALA A 115 2.44 -15.32 -4.17
CA ALA A 115 3.69 -14.59 -4.04
C ALA A 115 4.73 -15.18 -4.99
#